data_AF-A0AAJ5UHZ1-F1
#
_entry.id   AF-A0AAJ5UHZ1-F1
#
_cell.length_a   1.000
_cell.length_b   1.000
_cell.length_c   1.000
_cell.angle_alpha   90.00
_cell.angle_beta   90.00
_cell.angle_gamma   90.00
#
_symmetry.space_group_name_H-M   'P 1'
#
loop_
_entity.id
_entity.type
_entity.pdbx_description
1 polymer ?
#
loop_
_entity_poly.entity_id
_entity_poly.type
_entity_poly.pdbx_seq_one_letter_code
_entity_poly.pdbx_strand_id
1 'polypeptide(L)'
;MKTKIEPIKSTVLSGDIFKYFIASLLLVLGVFVWFLFSRAVDFLMLGSWGPQLRGLVVILVFVAAVSVLMTTARGREFRGFLFESRFELRKVVWPTRHEAIRITWVVIVMITILSLLLGGFDFVIQKLTQWFLSR
;
A
#
# COMPACT_ATOMS: atom_id res chain seq x y z
N MET A 1 17.92 7.83 29.18
CA MET A 1 17.66 7.18 27.88
C MET A 1 18.42 5.86 27.85
N LYS A 2 17.78 4.76 28.26
CA LYS A 2 18.31 3.39 28.10
C LYS A 2 17.43 2.69 27.08
N THR A 3 17.79 2.75 25.81
CA THR A 3 17.15 1.96 24.76
C THR A 3 17.71 0.54 24.87
N LYS A 4 17.24 -0.20 25.87
CA LYS A 4 17.43 -1.64 25.92
C LYS A 4 16.48 -2.17 24.84
N ILE A 5 16.98 -2.31 23.61
CA ILE A 5 16.29 -3.08 22.58
C ILE A 5 16.41 -4.52 23.05
N GLU A 6 15.50 -4.93 23.93
CA GLU A 6 15.34 -6.35 24.21
C GLU A 6 14.93 -7.00 22.89
N PRO A 7 15.68 -7.99 22.38
CA PRO A 7 15.24 -8.71 21.21
C PRO A 7 13.87 -9.29 21.58
N ILE A 8 12.84 -8.86 20.86
CA ILE A 8 11.49 -9.41 21.01
C ILE A 8 11.67 -10.91 20.82
N LYS A 9 11.65 -11.67 21.91
CA LYS A 9 11.65 -13.12 21.88
C LYS A 9 10.35 -13.47 21.18
N SER A 10 10.41 -13.60 19.86
CA SER A 10 9.32 -14.03 19.01
C SER A 10 9.06 -15.48 19.37
N THR A 11 8.41 -15.67 20.51
CA THR A 11 7.78 -16.93 20.87
C THR A 11 6.60 -16.97 19.93
N VAL A 12 6.86 -17.44 18.70
CA VAL A 12 5.83 -17.76 17.74
C VAL A 12 5.04 -18.86 18.42
N LEU A 13 4.01 -18.45 19.16
CA LEU A 13 3.15 -19.38 19.87
C LEU A 13 2.62 -20.29 18.77
N SER A 14 2.79 -21.60 18.87
CA SER A 14 2.48 -22.52 17.77
C SER A 14 1.03 -22.36 17.25
N GLY A 15 0.12 -21.84 18.09
CA GLY A 15 -1.24 -21.47 17.71
C GLY A 15 -1.38 -20.22 16.83
N ASP A 16 -0.42 -19.30 16.81
CA ASP A 16 -0.44 -18.11 15.93
C ASP A 16 0.01 -18.46 14.50
N ILE A 17 0.87 -19.46 14.32
CA ILE A 17 1.23 -20.02 13.00
C ILE A 17 -0.01 -20.55 12.29
N PHE A 18 -0.87 -21.25 13.03
CA PHE A 18 -2.14 -21.77 12.50
C PHE A 18 -3.08 -20.64 12.06
N LYS A 19 -3.16 -19.54 12.82
CA LYS A 19 -3.97 -18.37 12.43
C LYS A 19 -3.44 -17.69 11.17
N TYR A 20 -2.12 -17.61 11.00
CA TYR A 20 -1.52 -17.10 9.76
C TYR A 20 -1.82 -18.01 8.57
N PHE A 21 -1.78 -19.32 8.77
CA PHE A 21 -2.16 -20.28 7.74
C PHE A 21 -3.62 -20.11 7.32
N ILE A 22 -4.54 -19.99 8.28
CA ILE A 22 -5.96 -19.72 8.02
C ILE A 22 -6.14 -18.39 7.29
N ALA A 23 -5.48 -17.32 7.72
CA ALA A 23 -5.58 -16.02 7.08
C ALA A 23 -5.04 -16.03 5.64
N SER A 24 -3.91 -16.70 5.41
CA SER A 24 -3.34 -16.89 4.08
C SER A 24 -4.27 -17.72 3.18
N LEU A 25 -4.83 -18.81 3.71
CA LEU A 25 -5.79 -19.64 3.00
C LEU A 25 -7.06 -18.84 2.64
N LEU A 26 -7.59 -18.01 3.54
CA LEU A 26 -8.73 -17.14 3.28
C LEU A 26 -8.45 -16.12 2.17
N LEU A 27 -7.26 -15.51 2.13
CA LEU A 27 -6.90 -14.58 1.06
C LEU A 27 -6.75 -15.28 -0.29
N VAL A 28 -6.10 -16.45 -0.31
CA VAL A 28 -5.97 -17.27 -1.51
C VAL A 28 -7.36 -17.71 -2.00
N LEU A 29 -8.25 -18.13 -1.09
CA LEU A 29 -9.63 -18.44 -1.41
C LEU A 29 -10.41 -17.22 -1.91
N GLY A 30 -10.18 -16.01 -1.37
CA GLY A 30 -10.81 -14.78 -1.86
C GLY A 30 -10.42 -14.43 -3.29
N VAL A 31 -9.12 -14.52 -3.62
CA VAL A 31 -8.61 -14.34 -4.99
C VAL A 31 -9.11 -15.45 -5.91
N PHE A 32 -9.15 -16.68 -5.41
CA PHE A 32 -9.66 -17.83 -6.13
C PHE A 32 -11.17 -17.74 -6.36
N VAL A 33 -11.96 -17.22 -5.42
CA VAL A 33 -13.38 -16.93 -5.63
C VAL A 33 -13.54 -15.90 -6.74
N TRP A 34 -12.75 -14.83 -6.76
CA TRP A 34 -12.80 -13.87 -7.86
C TRP A 34 -12.50 -14.51 -9.24
N PHE A 35 -11.46 -15.34 -9.31
CA PHE A 35 -10.99 -15.95 -10.57
C PHE A 35 -11.79 -17.19 -11.00
N LEU A 36 -12.01 -18.12 -10.07
CA LEU A 36 -12.69 -19.39 -10.31
C LEU A 36 -14.21 -19.22 -10.39
N PHE A 37 -14.85 -18.33 -9.62
CA PHE A 37 -16.29 -18.07 -9.78
C PHE A 37 -16.59 -17.50 -11.17
N SER A 38 -15.68 -16.68 -11.73
CA SER A 38 -15.78 -16.23 -13.11
C SER A 38 -15.69 -17.37 -14.12
N ARG A 39 -14.84 -18.38 -13.89
CA ARG A 39 -14.69 -19.52 -14.81
C ARG A 39 -15.73 -20.62 -14.61
N ALA A 40 -16.14 -20.87 -13.37
CA ALA A 40 -16.99 -21.99 -12.98
C ALA A 40 -18.48 -21.69 -13.12
N VAL A 41 -18.93 -20.47 -12.80
CA VAL A 41 -20.36 -20.11 -12.91
C VAL A 41 -20.76 -19.86 -14.36
N ASP A 42 -19.85 -19.28 -15.15
CA ASP A 42 -20.01 -19.15 -16.60
C ASP A 42 -20.01 -20.55 -17.27
N PHE A 43 -19.26 -21.52 -16.74
CA PHE A 43 -19.24 -22.92 -17.21
C PHE A 43 -20.50 -23.73 -16.83
N LEU A 44 -21.05 -23.53 -15.63
CA LEU A 44 -22.18 -24.31 -15.10
C LEU A 44 -23.56 -23.74 -15.48
N MET A 45 -23.61 -22.72 -16.36
CA MET A 45 -24.83 -22.05 -16.85
C MET A 45 -25.79 -21.54 -15.76
N LEU A 46 -25.30 -21.28 -14.54
CA LEU A 46 -26.09 -20.81 -13.39
C LEU A 46 -26.36 -19.29 -13.38
N GLY A 47 -26.12 -18.60 -14.51
CA GLY A 47 -26.38 -17.17 -14.67
C GLY A 47 -25.29 -16.27 -14.08
N SER A 48 -25.05 -15.13 -14.74
CA SER A 48 -24.03 -14.16 -14.36
C SER A 48 -24.48 -13.36 -13.14
N TRP A 49 -24.00 -13.72 -11.95
CA TRP A 49 -24.10 -12.84 -10.78
C TRP A 49 -23.38 -11.53 -11.11
N GLY A 50 -24.08 -10.40 -10.95
CA GLY A 50 -23.55 -9.08 -11.29
C GLY A 50 -22.19 -8.80 -10.65
N PRO A 51 -21.29 -8.05 -11.33
CA PRO A 51 -19.93 -7.78 -10.82
C PRO A 51 -19.89 -7.22 -9.39
N GLN A 52 -20.95 -6.53 -8.97
CA GLN A 52 -21.10 -5.90 -7.67
C GLN A 52 -21.15 -6.93 -6.53
N LEU A 53 -21.97 -7.99 -6.67
CA LEU A 53 -22.11 -9.03 -5.65
C LEU A 53 -20.80 -9.81 -5.45
N ARG A 54 -20.04 -10.03 -6.53
CA ARG A 54 -18.73 -10.67 -6.49
C ARG A 54 -17.72 -9.83 -5.69
N GLY A 55 -17.69 -8.52 -5.97
CA GLY A 55 -16.87 -7.57 -5.21
C GLY A 55 -17.18 -7.58 -3.73
N LEU A 56 -18.47 -7.62 -3.35
CA LEU A 56 -18.90 -7.70 -1.95
C LEU A 56 -18.39 -8.97 -1.25
N VAL A 57 -18.45 -10.13 -1.90
CA VAL A 57 -17.95 -11.39 -1.32
C VAL A 57 -16.43 -11.32 -1.08
N VAL A 58 -15.66 -10.80 -2.03
CA VAL A 58 -14.20 -10.63 -1.87
C VAL A 58 -13.89 -9.68 -0.73
N ILE A 59 -14.61 -8.56 -0.63
CA ILE A 59 -14.47 -7.61 0.49
C ILE A 59 -14.77 -8.31 1.81
N LEU A 60 -15.83 -9.11 1.89
CA LEU A 60 -16.21 -9.83 3.11
C LEU A 60 -15.13 -10.85 3.53
N VAL A 61 -14.59 -11.62 2.58
CA VAL A 61 -13.50 -12.57 2.84
C VAL A 61 -12.23 -11.85 3.28
N PHE A 62 -11.91 -10.71 2.67
CA PHE A 62 -10.77 -9.88 3.05
C PHE A 62 -10.93 -9.35 4.48
N VAL A 63 -12.10 -8.82 4.83
CA VAL A 63 -12.42 -8.34 6.19
C VAL A 63 -12.31 -9.48 7.22
N ALA A 64 -12.78 -10.68 6.88
CA ALA A 64 -12.64 -11.85 7.75
C ALA A 64 -11.17 -12.23 7.96
N ALA A 65 -10.35 -12.26 6.89
CA ALA A 65 -8.93 -12.55 6.98
C ALA A 65 -8.19 -11.53 7.84
N VAL A 66 -8.47 -10.23 7.66
CA VAL A 66 -7.90 -9.14 8.48
C VAL A 66 -8.32 -9.29 9.94
N SER A 67 -9.58 -9.65 10.21
CA SER A 67 -10.08 -9.86 11.57
C SER A 67 -9.34 -10.98 12.28
N VAL A 68 -9.07 -12.10 11.58
CA VAL A 68 -8.25 -13.20 12.12
C VAL A 68 -6.83 -12.72 12.45
N LEU A 69 -6.19 -11.98 11.54
CA LEU A 69 -4.85 -11.43 11.75
C LEU A 69 -4.77 -10.51 12.98
N MET A 70 -5.80 -9.70 13.21
CA MET A 70 -5.86 -8.81 14.36
C MET A 70 -5.91 -9.53 15.73
N THR A 71 -6.36 -10.78 15.78
CA THR A 71 -6.39 -11.59 17.02
C THR A 71 -5.04 -12.27 17.34
N THR A 72 -4.05 -12.16 16.45
CA THR A 72 -2.73 -12.78 16.58
C THR A 72 -1.81 -11.95 17.50
N ALA A 73 -0.77 -12.53 18.10
CA ALA A 73 0.15 -11.78 18.98
C ALA A 73 0.73 -10.52 18.31
N ARG A 74 1.18 -10.63 17.05
CA ARG A 74 1.64 -9.48 16.27
C ARG A 74 0.54 -8.44 16.02
N GLY A 75 -0.71 -8.87 15.87
CA GLY A 75 -1.86 -7.97 15.72
C GLY A 75 -2.12 -7.13 16.97
N ARG A 76 -1.93 -7.71 18.15
CA ARG A 76 -2.03 -6.99 19.44
C ARG A 76 -0.86 -6.03 19.66
N GLU A 77 0.36 -6.45 19.36
CA GLU A 77 1.56 -5.59 19.38
C GLU A 77 1.38 -4.39 18.45
N PHE A 78 0.91 -4.63 17.23
CA PHE A 78 0.65 -3.56 16.25
C PHE A 78 -0.39 -2.56 16.73
N ARG A 79 -1.47 -3.00 17.38
CA ARG A 79 -2.45 -2.09 18.00
C ARG A 79 -1.81 -1.21 19.07
N GLY A 80 -0.99 -1.79 19.95
CA GLY A 80 -0.21 -1.04 20.95
C GLY A 80 0.71 0.01 20.30
N PHE A 81 1.45 -0.40 19.27
CA PHE A 81 2.31 0.46 18.49
C PHE A 81 1.55 1.61 17.81
N LEU A 82 0.36 1.36 17.26
CA LEU A 82 -0.49 2.41 16.69
C LEU A 82 -0.94 3.43 17.74
N PHE A 83 -1.29 2.98 18.94
CA PHE A 83 -1.62 3.90 20.04
C PHE A 83 -0.41 4.74 20.40
N GLU A 84 0.74 4.14 20.64
CA GLU A 84 2.00 4.83 20.96
C GLU A 84 2.40 5.82 19.85
N SER A 85 2.31 5.41 18.58
CA SER A 85 2.54 6.27 17.41
C SER A 85 1.62 7.49 17.40
N ARG A 86 0.35 7.36 17.79
CA ARG A 86 -0.56 8.53 17.91
C ARG A 86 -0.17 9.48 19.04
N PHE A 87 0.46 9.00 20.11
CA PHE A 87 1.04 9.88 21.13
C PHE A 87 2.26 10.62 20.61
N GLU A 88 3.13 9.95 19.85
CA GLU A 88 4.32 10.58 19.24
C GLU A 88 3.96 11.56 18.12
N LEU A 89 2.94 11.25 17.30
CA LEU A 89 2.43 12.16 16.25
C LEU A 89 1.92 13.49 16.82
N ARG A 90 1.51 13.54 18.10
CA ARG A 90 1.15 14.80 18.76
C ARG A 90 2.34 15.67 19.15
N LYS A 91 3.55 15.09 19.21
CA LYS A 91 4.79 15.83 19.43
C LYS A 91 5.37 16.38 18.12
N VAL A 92 4.80 16.00 16.97
CA VAL A 92 5.19 16.54 15.67
C VAL A 92 4.71 17.99 15.59
N VAL A 93 5.68 18.90 15.54
CA VAL A 93 5.42 20.30 15.26
C VAL A 93 5.16 20.43 13.77
N TRP A 94 3.89 20.59 13.40
CA TRP A 94 3.51 20.83 12.01
C TRP A 94 3.91 22.25 11.60
N PRO A 95 4.42 22.43 10.37
CA PRO A 95 4.80 23.75 9.89
C PRO A 95 3.59 24.68 9.87
N THR A 96 3.81 25.95 10.17
CA THR A 96 2.75 26.96 10.04
C THR A 96 2.32 27.10 8.58
N ARG A 97 1.11 27.61 8.31
CA ARG A 97 0.61 27.81 6.92
C ARG A 97 1.60 28.62 6.08
N HIS A 98 2.24 29.62 6.68
CA HIS A 98 3.22 30.47 6.02
C HIS A 98 4.54 29.74 5.71
N GLU A 99 5.03 28.90 6.61
CA GLU A 99 6.20 28.05 6.38
C GLU A 99 5.94 27.02 5.27
N ALA A 100 4.79 26.34 5.33
CA ALA A 100 4.39 25.34 4.33
C ALA A 100 4.30 25.95 2.92
N ILE A 101 3.73 27.16 2.80
CA ILE A 101 3.66 27.88 1.52
C ILE A 101 5.05 28.31 1.06
N ARG A 102 5.91 28.79 1.97
CA ARG A 102 7.29 29.19 1.63
C ARG A 102 8.08 28.01 1.05
N ILE A 103 8.06 26.85 1.71
CA ILE A 103 8.78 25.66 1.21
C ILE A 103 8.17 25.14 -0.09
N THR A 104 6.84 25.23 -0.26
CA THR A 104 6.16 24.84 -1.50
C THR A 104 6.60 25.72 -2.67
N TRP A 105 6.70 27.03 -2.47
CA TRP A 105 7.22 27.94 -3.50
C TRP A 105 8.65 27.64 -3.89
N VAL A 106 9.52 27.31 -2.93
CA VAL A 106 10.89 26.88 -3.22
C VAL A 106 10.89 25.62 -4.11
N VAL A 107 10.06 24.63 -3.78
CA VAL A 107 9.93 23.41 -4.59
C VAL A 107 9.41 23.72 -5.99
N ILE A 108 8.37 24.56 -6.13
CA ILE A 108 7.81 24.96 -7.43
C ILE A 108 8.87 25.61 -8.33
N VAL A 109 9.64 26.55 -7.79
CA VAL A 109 10.71 27.19 -8.55
C VAL A 109 11.78 26.17 -8.95
N MET A 110 12.19 25.31 -8.02
CA MET A 110 13.19 24.27 -8.28
C MET A 110 12.76 23.32 -9.41
N ILE A 111 11.55 22.76 -9.33
CA ILE A 111 11.05 21.84 -10.37
C ILE A 111 10.82 22.56 -11.71
N THR A 112 10.47 23.84 -11.71
CA THR A 112 10.32 24.64 -12.94
C THR A 112 11.68 24.79 -13.64
N ILE A 113 12.73 25.11 -12.88
CA ILE A 113 14.09 25.22 -13.42
C ILE A 113 14.55 23.87 -13.98
N LEU A 114 14.38 22.78 -13.22
CA LEU A 114 14.75 21.44 -13.66
C LEU A 114 13.98 21.02 -14.91
N SER A 115 12.66 21.25 -14.95
CA SER A 115 11.81 20.94 -16.09
C SER A 115 12.24 21.69 -17.36
N LEU A 116 12.55 22.99 -17.23
CA LEU A 116 13.02 23.80 -18.35
C LEU A 116 14.40 23.36 -18.84
N LEU A 117 15.31 23.01 -17.92
CA LEU A 117 16.64 22.52 -18.24
C LEU A 117 16.59 21.17 -18.96
N LEU A 118 15.84 20.19 -18.42
CA LEU A 118 15.66 18.88 -19.06
C LEU A 118 14.98 19.04 -20.42
N GLY A 119 13.85 19.76 -20.49
CA GLY A 119 13.15 19.99 -21.74
C GLY A 119 14.00 20.73 -22.78
N GLY A 120 14.89 21.63 -22.34
CA GLY A 120 15.89 22.27 -23.20
C GLY A 120 16.88 21.26 -23.78
N PHE A 121 17.42 20.35 -22.96
CA PHE A 121 18.29 19.27 -23.44
C PHE A 121 17.56 18.32 -24.40
N ASP A 122 16.33 17.92 -24.08
CA ASP A 122 15.50 17.09 -24.95
C ASP A 122 15.32 17.75 -26.32
N PHE A 123 15.03 19.05 -26.36
CA PHE A 123 14.88 19.81 -27.60
C PHE A 123 16.19 19.85 -28.42
N VAL A 124 17.33 20.10 -27.77
CA VAL A 124 18.64 20.13 -28.42
C VAL A 124 19.00 18.77 -29.00
N ILE A 125 18.85 17.70 -28.21
CA ILE A 125 19.14 16.34 -28.63
C ILE A 125 18.21 15.93 -29.77
N GLN A 126 16.92 16.27 -29.71
CA GLN A 126 15.96 15.98 -30.77
C GLN A 126 16.37 16.68 -32.07
N LYS A 127 16.72 17.97 -32.03
CA LYS A 127 17.16 18.73 -33.20
C LYS A 127 18.48 18.21 -33.78
N LEU A 128 19.44 17.87 -32.93
CA LEU A 128 20.71 17.29 -33.34
C LEU A 128 20.52 15.93 -34.02
N THR A 129 19.68 15.09 -33.44
CA THR A 129 19.33 13.76 -33.97
C THR A 129 18.61 13.89 -35.32
N GLN A 130 17.62 14.80 -35.42
CA GLN A 130 16.94 15.08 -36.70
C GLN A 130 17.91 15.56 -37.77
N TRP A 131 18.81 16.49 -37.42
CA TRP A 131 19.83 16.98 -38.35
C TRP A 131 20.72 15.84 -38.84
N PHE A 132 21.19 14.98 -37.94
CA PHE A 132 22.02 13.82 -38.26
C PHE A 132 21.30 12.80 -39.15
N LEU A 133 20.03 12.48 -38.88
CA LEU A 133 19.24 11.57 -39.71
C LEU A 133 18.78 12.17 -41.04
N SER A 134 18.71 13.50 -41.14
CA SER A 134 18.31 14.20 -42.37
C SER A 134 19.46 14.41 -43.36
N ARG A 135 20.68 14.02 -43.00
CA ARG A 135 21.84 13.85 -43.89
C ARG A 135 22.03 12.39 -44.24
#